data_AF-A0A0E3S3R1-F1
#
_entry.id   AF-A0A0E3S3R1-F1
#
_cell.length_a   1.000
_cell.length_b   1.000
_cell.length_c   1.000
_cell.angle_alpha   90.00
_cell.angle_beta   90.00
_cell.angle_gamma   90.00
#
_symmetry.space_group_name_H-M   'P 1'
#
loop_
_entity.id
_entity.type
_entity.pdbx_description
1 polymer ?
#
loop_
_entity_poly.entity_id
_entity_poly.type
_entity_poly.pdbx_seq_one_letter_code
_entity_poly.pdbx_strand_id
1 'polypeptide(L)' 'MTHIARQKKRQQGIGNSGKFSKVPGGDKPTKRVWLRYRCTVCKKAHQRPCFRAKKFEFKE' A
#
# COMPACT_ATOMS: atom_id res chain seq x y z
N MET A 1 1.25 15.39 -8.59
CA MET A 1 0.77 14.12 -9.17
C MET A 1 1.95 13.19 -9.45
N THR A 2 1.84 11.91 -9.10
CA THR A 2 2.86 10.91 -9.46
C THR A 2 2.93 10.70 -10.98
N HIS A 3 4.05 10.19 -11.50
CA HIS A 3 4.19 9.91 -12.93
C HIS A 3 3.09 8.97 -13.46
N ILE A 4 2.73 7.94 -12.69
CA ILE A 4 1.68 6.98 -13.06
C ILE A 4 0.30 7.63 -13.15
N ALA A 5 -0.02 8.58 -12.26
CA ALA A 5 -1.29 9.31 -12.30
C ALA A 5 -1.40 10.19 -13.55
N ARG A 6 -0.30 10.86 -13.92
CA ARG A 6 -0.22 11.63 -15.18
C ARG A 6 -0.36 10.74 -16.41
N GLN A 7 0.29 9.57 -16.40
CA GLN A 7 0.19 8.59 -17.49
C GLN A 7 -1.24 8.05 -17.65
N LYS A 8 -1.93 7.75 -16.55
CA LYS A 8 -3.32 7.28 -16.57
C LYS A 8 -4.23 8.29 -17.26
N LYS A 9 -4.12 9.57 -16.88
CA LYS A 9 -4.93 10.64 -17.47
C LYS A 9 -4.68 10.82 -18.97
N ARG A 10 -3.42 10.66 -19.43
CA ARG A 10 -3.06 10.79 -20.85
C ARG A 10 -3.53 9.60 -21.70
N GLN A 11 -3.60 8.39 -21.14
CA GLN A 11 -3.97 7.17 -21.88
C GLN A 11 -5.47 6.84 -21.84
N GLN A 12 -6.26 7.55 -21.04
CA GLN A 12 -7.71 7.39 -21.04
C GLN A 12 -8.33 8.08 -22.25
N GLY A 13 -9.21 7.37 -22.97
CA GLY A 13 -9.85 7.83 -24.20
C GLY A 13 -10.97 6.89 -24.62
N ILE A 14 -11.45 7.01 -25.86
CA ILE A 14 -12.49 6.12 -26.40
C ILE A 14 -11.93 4.69 -26.49
N GLY A 15 -12.67 3.72 -25.94
CA GLY A 15 -12.28 2.32 -25.92
C GLY A 15 -11.47 1.91 -24.68
N ASN A 16 -10.78 0.76 -24.77
CA ASN A 16 -10.06 0.16 -23.65
C ASN A 16 -8.72 0.88 -23.37
N SER A 17 -8.49 1.32 -22.13
CA SER A 17 -7.24 1.97 -21.69
C SER A 17 -6.17 0.98 -21.20
N GLY A 18 -6.24 -0.29 -21.63
CA GLY A 18 -5.25 -1.33 -21.35
C GLY A 18 -5.03 -1.56 -19.86
N LYS A 19 -3.80 -1.37 -19.37
CA LYS A 19 -3.45 -1.59 -17.95
C LYS A 19 -4.26 -0.71 -16.98
N PHE A 20 -4.78 0.42 -17.45
CA PHE A 20 -5.58 1.34 -16.63
C PHE A 20 -7.05 0.94 -16.52
N SER A 21 -7.49 0.00 -17.36
CA SER A 21 -8.81 -0.63 -17.29
C SER A 21 -8.80 -1.94 -16.48
N LYS A 22 -7.63 -2.42 -16.03
CA LYS A 22 -7.53 -3.58 -15.15
C LYS A 22 -8.08 -3.23 -13.76
N VAL A 23 -9.06 -4.01 -13.31
CA VAL A 23 -9.57 -3.91 -11.94
C VAL A 23 -8.57 -4.54 -10.96
N PRO A 24 -8.26 -3.89 -9.81
CA PRO A 24 -7.41 -4.50 -8.79
C PRO A 24 -8.11 -5.72 -8.21
N GLY A 25 -7.39 -6.82 -8.08
CA GLY A 25 -7.95 -8.12 -7.70
C GLY A 25 -7.35 -8.68 -6.42
N GLY A 26 -8.22 -9.30 -5.62
CA GLY A 26 -7.92 -10.33 -4.62
C GLY A 26 -7.17 -9.87 -3.37
N ASP A 27 -7.60 -10.41 -2.23
CA ASP A 27 -6.89 -10.25 -0.97
C ASP A 27 -6.42 -11.60 -0.43
N LYS A 28 -5.16 -11.66 0.02
CA LYS A 28 -4.65 -12.82 0.78
C LYS A 28 -5.43 -12.96 2.09
N PRO A 29 -5.64 -14.20 2.60
CA PRO A 29 -6.44 -14.47 3.81
C PRO A 29 -5.88 -13.79 5.08
N THR A 30 -4.60 -13.45 5.07
CA THR A 30 -3.95 -12.64 6.11
C THR A 30 -3.07 -11.59 5.47
N LYS A 31 -2.90 -10.44 6.13
CA LYS A 31 -2.00 -9.36 5.71
C LYS A 31 -0.74 -9.35 6.57
N ARG A 32 0.35 -8.78 6.04
CA ARG A 32 1.52 -8.47 6.87
C ARG A 32 1.18 -7.24 7.70
N VAL A 33 1.46 -7.29 8.99
CA VAL A 33 1.21 -6.15 9.89
C VAL A 33 2.05 -4.96 9.41
N TRP A 34 1.51 -3.74 9.47
CA TRP A 34 2.25 -2.54 9.07
C TRP A 34 2.66 -1.74 10.32
N LEU A 35 3.84 -2.05 10.87
CA LEU A 35 4.34 -1.43 12.11
C LEU A 35 5.41 -0.37 11.84
N ARG A 36 5.14 0.86 12.28
CA ARG A 36 6.12 1.96 12.31
C ARG A 36 6.69 2.10 13.71
N TYR A 37 7.95 1.76 13.88
CA TYR A 37 8.66 1.91 15.15
C TYR A 37 9.26 3.31 15.24
N ARG A 38 8.78 4.13 16.18
CA ARG A 38 9.29 5.48 16.41
C ARG A 38 10.23 5.48 17.61
N CYS A 39 11.44 6.02 17.43
CA CYS A 39 12.36 6.21 18.54
C CYS A 39 11.83 7.31 19.48
N THR A 40 11.80 7.04 20.78
CA THR A 40 11.34 8.00 21.81
C THR A 40 12.26 9.20 21.94
N VAL A 41 13.56 9.02 21.66
CA VAL A 41 14.60 10.07 21.78
C VAL A 41 14.67 10.93 20.51
N CYS A 42 15.08 10.35 19.37
CA CYS A 42 15.32 11.13 18.15
C CYS A 42 14.08 11.35 17.28
N LYS A 43 12.93 10.78 17.66
CA LYS A 43 11.63 10.84 16.95
C LYS A 43 11.64 10.31 15.51
N LYS A 44 12.77 9.82 15.00
CA LYS A 44 12.86 9.11 13.71
C LYS A 44 12.08 7.80 13.78
N ALA A 45 11.50 7.41 12.64
CA ALA A 45 10.75 6.17 12.51
C ALA A 45 11.45 5.23 11.52
N HIS A 46 11.38 3.93 11.80
CA HIS A 46 11.83 2.89 10.87
C HIS A 46 10.77 1.79 10.74
N GLN A 47 10.82 1.09 9.62
CA GLN A 47 9.92 -0.02 9.30
C GLN A 47 10.72 -1.32 9.29
N ARG A 48 10.32 -2.31 10.10
CA ARG A 48 10.91 -3.65 10.07
C ARG A 48 10.10 -4.59 9.17
N PRO A 49 10.71 -5.63 8.59
CA PRO A 49 9.95 -6.67 7.92
C PRO A 49 8.99 -7.34 8.92
N CYS A 50 7.70 -7.09 8.75
CA CYS A 50 6.68 -7.58 9.66
C CYS A 50 6.17 -8.98 9.25
N PHE A 51 5.58 -9.69 10.20
CA PHE A 51 4.99 -11.03 10.01
C PHE A 51 3.51 -10.95 9.57
N ARG A 52 2.93 -12.09 9.17
CA ARG A 52 1.50 -12.18 8.83
C ARG A 52 0.68 -12.46 10.08
N ALA A 53 -0.44 -11.75 10.25
CA ALA A 53 -1.38 -11.99 11.34
C ALA A 53 -2.82 -11.85 10.83
N LYS A 54 -3.77 -12.57 11.46
CA LYS A 54 -5.22 -12.39 11.20
C LYS A 54 -5.75 -11.14 11.92
N LYS A 55 -5.40 -11.01 13.20
CA LYS A 55 -5.73 -9.89 14.08
C LYS A 55 -4.46 -9.50 14.84
N PHE A 56 -4.18 -8.21 14.97
CA PHE A 56 -3.06 -7.68 15.74
C PHE A 56 -3.56 -6.49 16.54
N GLU A 57 -3.45 -6.55 17.86
CA GLU A 57 -3.91 -5.53 18.80
C GLU A 57 -2.74 -5.05 19.64
N PHE A 58 -2.70 -3.74 19.92
CA PHE A 58 -1.75 -3.19 20.88
C PHE A 58 -2.26 -3.42 22.29
N LYS A 59 -1.36 -3.80 23.18
CA LYS A 59 -1.61 -3.77 24.61
C LYS A 59 -0.98 -2.48 25.16
N GLU A 60 -1.74 -1.75 25.96
CA GLU A 60 -1.27 -0.56 26.69
C GLU A 60 -0.22 -0.93 27.75
#